data_AF-A0A503DHQ1-F1
#
_entry.id   AF-A0A503DHQ1-F1
#
_cell.length_a   1.000
_cell.length_b   1.000
_cell.length_c   1.000
_cell.angle_alpha   90.00
_cell.angle_beta   90.00
_cell.angle_gamma   90.00
#
_symmetry.space_group_name_H-M   'P 1'
#
loop_
_entity.id
_entity.type
_entity.pdbx_description
1 polymer ?
#
loop_
_entity_poly.entity_id
_entity_poly.type
_entity_poly.pdbx_seq_one_letter_code
_entity_poly.pdbx_strand_id
1 'polypeptide(L)'
;MGISGTGALNVDAEGTVKNTYGYSGWGTAGHGIVTVLGAGALWQSSQELSIGNSGTGWLNVGAGGTVKNTSGYLGWGSTGNGTVTVAGTGALWENSLALNVGNNGAGVLGVGAGGVVKSTDGYIGTSSAGNGTATIEGAGALWDNSLGLRVGYSGNGALNIGAGGTVKSTFGNIAQAITGNGTVTVAGTGALWQNSNILIVGVSGTGALNVGAGGTVTNKYGYIGNSSTGNGAGTVSGAGALWENSVELHVGDGGTGALAIADDGTIASAPAARALSR
;
A
#
# COMPACT_ATOMS: atom_id res chain seq x y z
N MET A 1 18.06 -11.27 12.51
CA MET A 1 17.71 -11.24 13.95
C MET A 1 16.57 -12.21 14.22
N GLY A 2 16.63 -12.94 15.33
CA GLY A 2 15.57 -13.85 15.78
C GLY A 2 15.39 -15.09 14.87
N ILE A 3 16.39 -15.97 14.80
CA ILE A 3 16.34 -17.21 14.00
C ILE A 3 15.48 -18.27 14.69
N SER A 4 15.74 -18.55 15.97
CA SER A 4 15.01 -19.53 16.80
C SER A 4 14.69 -18.99 18.21
N GLY A 5 14.72 -17.67 18.35
CA GLY A 5 14.49 -16.96 19.62
C GLY A 5 14.33 -15.47 19.39
N THR A 6 14.45 -14.68 20.46
CA THR A 6 14.26 -13.22 20.41
C THR A 6 15.58 -12.50 20.14
N GLY A 7 15.56 -11.53 19.23
CA GLY A 7 16.70 -10.67 18.95
C GLY A 7 16.27 -9.23 18.72
N ALA A 8 17.01 -8.28 19.30
CA ALA A 8 16.78 -6.85 19.13
C ALA A 8 18.01 -6.18 18.52
N LEU A 9 17.80 -5.21 17.63
CA LEU A 9 18.83 -4.36 17.03
C LEU A 9 18.37 -2.91 17.08
N ASN A 10 19.19 -2.02 17.65
CA ASN A 10 19.00 -0.59 17.56
C ASN A 10 20.11 0.00 16.69
N VAL A 11 19.72 0.80 15.71
CA VAL A 11 20.62 1.63 14.90
C VAL A 11 20.29 3.07 15.26
N ASP A 12 21.10 3.63 16.15
CA ASP A 12 20.96 5.00 16.62
C ASP A 12 21.66 6.00 15.66
N ALA A 13 21.61 7.29 15.99
CA ALA A 13 22.18 8.36 15.16
C ALA A 13 23.60 8.04 14.68
N GLU A 14 23.86 8.31 13.39
CA GLU A 14 25.11 8.01 12.66
C GLU A 14 25.48 6.51 12.57
N GLY A 15 24.73 5.62 13.23
CA GLY A 15 24.93 4.18 13.17
C GLY A 15 24.64 3.63 11.77
N THR A 16 25.44 2.67 11.33
CA THR A 16 25.27 2.02 10.01
C THR A 16 25.33 0.51 10.11
N VAL A 17 24.31 -0.17 9.57
CA VAL A 17 24.27 -1.62 9.37
C VAL A 17 24.19 -1.90 7.87
N LYS A 18 25.11 -2.75 7.37
CA LYS A 18 25.11 -3.20 5.97
C LYS A 18 25.15 -4.72 5.91
N ASN A 19 24.30 -5.30 5.05
CA ASN A 19 24.24 -6.74 4.85
C ASN A 19 23.76 -7.08 3.44
N THR A 20 23.92 -8.33 3.02
CA THR A 20 23.31 -8.79 1.76
C THR A 20 21.81 -8.97 1.92
N TYR A 21 21.38 -9.80 2.88
CA TYR A 21 19.98 -10.07 3.18
C TYR A 21 19.64 -9.67 4.62
N GLY A 22 18.56 -8.93 4.80
CA GLY A 22 18.10 -8.44 6.10
C GLY A 22 16.94 -9.28 6.61
N TYR A 23 17.00 -9.74 7.86
CA TYR A 23 15.93 -10.53 8.46
C TYR A 23 15.60 -10.06 9.88
N SER A 24 14.31 -9.92 10.16
CA SER A 24 13.74 -9.76 11.50
C SER A 24 12.65 -10.82 11.69
N GLY A 25 12.83 -11.78 12.60
CA GLY A 25 11.87 -12.88 12.82
C GLY A 25 11.92 -13.95 11.72
N TRP A 26 13.05 -14.65 11.59
CA TRP A 26 13.30 -15.54 10.45
C TRP A 26 12.60 -16.90 10.57
N GLY A 27 12.86 -17.67 11.64
CA GLY A 27 12.24 -18.98 11.86
C GLY A 27 10.87 -18.88 12.53
N THR A 28 10.12 -19.98 12.59
CA THR A 28 8.76 -20.03 13.14
C THR A 28 8.65 -19.61 14.61
N ALA A 29 9.68 -19.87 15.41
CA ALA A 29 9.81 -19.38 16.79
C ALA A 29 10.66 -18.08 16.90
N GLY A 30 11.03 -17.51 15.76
CA GLY A 30 11.88 -16.34 15.66
C GLY A 30 11.12 -15.06 15.96
N HIS A 31 11.64 -14.26 16.89
CA HIS A 31 11.13 -12.92 17.20
C HIS A 31 12.24 -11.90 16.95
N GLY A 32 12.02 -10.98 16.02
CA GLY A 32 12.99 -9.93 15.69
C GLY A 32 12.41 -8.55 15.92
N ILE A 33 13.14 -7.66 16.58
CA ILE A 33 12.78 -6.24 16.70
C ILE A 33 13.96 -5.42 16.19
N VAL A 34 13.70 -4.50 15.26
CA VAL A 34 14.71 -3.55 14.78
C VAL A 34 14.20 -2.14 14.92
N THR A 35 15.00 -1.25 15.50
CA THR A 35 14.74 0.19 15.52
C THR A 35 15.85 0.91 14.77
N VAL A 36 15.48 1.81 13.86
CA VAL A 36 16.40 2.69 13.13
C VAL A 36 15.95 4.13 13.37
N LEU A 37 16.70 4.88 14.18
CA LEU A 37 16.28 6.18 14.70
C LEU A 37 17.48 7.13 14.84
N GLY A 38 17.27 8.41 14.53
CA GLY A 38 18.27 9.45 14.69
C GLY A 38 18.92 9.82 13.35
N ALA A 39 19.42 11.05 13.28
CA ALA A 39 20.03 11.57 12.07
C ALA A 39 21.19 10.68 11.61
N GLY A 40 21.18 10.29 10.32
CA GLY A 40 22.22 9.45 9.74
C GLY A 40 22.16 7.97 10.11
N ALA A 41 21.20 7.54 10.94
CA ALA A 41 20.99 6.12 11.22
C ALA A 41 20.58 5.38 9.95
N LEU A 42 21.33 4.34 9.58
CA LEU A 42 21.17 3.63 8.32
C LEU A 42 21.17 2.11 8.51
N TRP A 43 20.11 1.45 8.03
CA TRP A 43 20.14 0.02 7.76
C TRP A 43 19.99 -0.23 6.25
N GLN A 44 21.03 -0.81 5.64
CA GLN A 44 21.08 -1.09 4.22
C GLN A 44 21.29 -2.58 3.93
N SER A 45 20.31 -3.19 3.28
CA SER A 45 20.44 -4.52 2.68
C SER A 45 20.69 -4.36 1.17
N SER A 46 21.67 -5.03 0.59
CA SER A 46 21.88 -4.96 -0.87
C SER A 46 20.89 -5.82 -1.66
N GLN A 47 20.20 -6.75 -1.00
CA GLN A 47 19.14 -7.58 -1.55
C GLN A 47 17.87 -7.42 -0.71
N GLU A 48 17.22 -8.52 -0.38
CA GLU A 48 15.91 -8.54 0.26
C GLU A 48 16.00 -8.13 1.74
N LEU A 49 14.96 -7.44 2.20
CA LEU A 49 14.68 -7.22 3.61
C LEU A 49 13.35 -7.89 3.95
N SER A 50 13.38 -8.87 4.85
CA SER A 50 12.19 -9.58 5.31
C SER A 50 11.94 -9.35 6.80
N ILE A 51 10.76 -8.82 7.09
CA ILE A 51 10.22 -8.60 8.43
C ILE A 51 9.11 -9.63 8.64
N GLY A 52 9.28 -10.51 9.63
CA GLY A 52 8.44 -11.68 9.85
C GLY A 52 8.55 -12.66 8.69
N ASN A 53 9.69 -13.34 8.53
CA ASN A 53 9.86 -14.26 7.42
C ASN A 53 8.98 -15.51 7.59
N SER A 54 9.21 -16.29 8.64
CA SER A 54 8.30 -17.36 9.09
C SER A 54 7.90 -17.21 10.56
N GLY A 55 8.53 -16.29 11.29
CA GLY A 55 8.19 -15.91 12.67
C GLY A 55 7.60 -14.51 12.74
N THR A 56 7.81 -13.83 13.88
CA THR A 56 7.33 -12.46 14.08
C THR A 56 8.46 -11.46 13.99
N GLY A 57 8.32 -10.45 13.13
CA GLY A 57 9.30 -9.39 12.95
C GLY A 57 8.68 -8.01 13.11
N TRP A 58 9.44 -7.12 13.74
CA TRP A 58 9.13 -5.71 13.84
C TRP A 58 10.29 -4.88 13.29
N LEU A 59 9.94 -3.81 12.58
CA LEU A 59 10.85 -2.73 12.21
C LEU A 59 10.19 -1.38 12.50
N ASN A 60 10.85 -0.55 13.29
CA ASN A 60 10.49 0.83 13.53
C ASN A 60 11.54 1.75 12.89
N VAL A 61 11.12 2.55 11.91
CA VAL A 61 11.93 3.61 11.31
C VAL A 61 11.43 4.94 11.84
N GLY A 62 12.19 5.52 12.76
CA GLY A 62 11.86 6.77 13.43
C GLY A 62 12.50 7.99 12.76
N ALA A 63 12.28 9.16 13.36
CA ALA A 63 12.81 10.44 12.87
C ALA A 63 14.31 10.38 12.53
N GLY A 64 14.67 10.86 11.34
CA GLY A 64 16.03 10.84 10.80
C GLY A 64 16.58 9.46 10.38
N GLY A 65 15.88 8.37 10.70
CA GLY A 65 16.30 7.01 10.37
C GLY A 65 16.03 6.65 8.89
N THR A 66 16.94 5.89 8.30
CA THR A 66 16.84 5.44 6.91
C THR A 66 17.02 3.92 6.79
N VAL A 67 16.10 3.26 6.11
CA VAL A 67 16.22 1.86 5.71
C VAL A 67 16.23 1.75 4.20
N LYS A 68 17.13 0.94 3.64
CA LYS A 68 17.26 0.70 2.19
C LYS A 68 17.40 -0.78 1.87
N ASN A 69 16.69 -1.23 0.84
CA ASN A 69 16.83 -2.59 0.32
C ASN A 69 16.36 -2.70 -1.13
N THR A 70 16.62 -3.84 -1.77
CA THR A 70 16.15 -4.10 -3.13
C THR A 70 14.66 -4.42 -3.14
N SER A 71 14.25 -5.50 -2.46
CA SER A 71 12.84 -5.89 -2.31
C SER A 71 12.47 -6.08 -0.85
N GLY A 72 11.32 -5.57 -0.43
CA GLY A 72 10.84 -5.60 0.95
C GLY A 72 9.69 -6.57 1.12
N TYR A 73 9.67 -7.30 2.23
CA TYR A 73 8.63 -8.29 2.52
C TYR A 73 8.20 -8.26 3.98
N LEU A 74 6.91 -8.08 4.23
CA LEU A 74 6.26 -8.24 5.52
C LEU A 74 5.41 -9.50 5.48
N GLY A 75 5.68 -10.47 6.36
CA GLY A 75 4.97 -11.75 6.34
C GLY A 75 5.31 -12.59 5.10
N TRP A 76 6.60 -12.93 4.93
CA TRP A 76 7.08 -13.62 3.72
C TRP A 76 6.45 -14.99 3.53
N GLY A 77 6.53 -15.84 4.56
CA GLY A 77 6.06 -17.22 4.61
C GLY A 77 4.69 -17.33 5.24
N SER A 78 4.06 -18.50 5.13
CA SER A 78 2.66 -18.74 5.55
C SER A 78 2.39 -18.47 7.04
N THR A 79 3.39 -18.63 7.90
CA THR A 79 3.31 -18.31 9.34
C THR A 79 3.96 -16.98 9.68
N GLY A 80 4.56 -16.29 8.71
CA GLY A 80 5.27 -15.04 8.91
C GLY A 80 4.33 -13.90 9.30
N ASN A 81 4.72 -13.14 10.32
CA ASN A 81 4.02 -11.94 10.76
C ASN A 81 5.00 -10.76 10.80
N GLY A 82 4.88 -9.87 9.82
CA GLY A 82 5.75 -8.70 9.68
C GLY A 82 5.01 -7.41 9.99
N THR A 83 5.51 -6.61 10.92
CA THR A 83 4.98 -5.27 11.20
C THR A 83 6.07 -4.22 11.01
N VAL A 84 5.77 -3.18 10.23
CA VAL A 84 6.67 -2.04 10.02
C VAL A 84 5.95 -0.73 10.29
N THR A 85 6.63 0.16 11.01
CA THR A 85 6.21 1.56 11.20
C THR A 85 7.29 2.48 10.66
N VAL A 86 6.91 3.46 9.85
CA VAL A 86 7.78 4.54 9.35
C VAL A 86 7.15 5.87 9.73
N ALA A 87 7.73 6.59 10.69
CA ALA A 87 7.14 7.81 11.22
C ALA A 87 8.18 8.77 11.80
N GLY A 88 7.86 10.06 11.77
CA GLY A 88 8.74 11.14 12.20
C GLY A 88 9.47 11.80 11.04
N THR A 89 9.81 13.07 11.19
CA THR A 89 10.49 13.85 10.16
C THR A 89 11.78 13.18 9.69
N GLY A 90 11.89 12.97 8.38
CA GLY A 90 13.07 12.35 7.77
C GLY A 90 13.15 10.83 7.92
N ALA A 91 12.14 10.18 8.50
CA ALA A 91 12.05 8.73 8.50
C ALA A 91 11.80 8.22 7.07
N LEU A 92 12.69 7.37 6.57
CA LEU A 92 12.65 6.89 5.19
C LEU A 92 12.83 5.38 5.12
N TRP A 93 11.94 4.71 4.38
CA TRP A 93 12.17 3.35 3.92
C TRP A 93 12.12 3.29 2.38
N GLU A 94 13.24 2.95 1.75
CA GLU A 94 13.40 2.91 0.30
C GLU A 94 13.62 1.48 -0.20
N ASN A 95 12.69 1.01 -1.05
CA ASN A 95 12.78 -0.24 -1.79
C ASN A 95 13.05 0.11 -3.26
N SER A 96 14.15 -0.37 -3.84
CA SER A 96 14.45 -0.07 -5.25
C SER A 96 13.54 -0.86 -6.23
N LEU A 97 12.97 -1.98 -5.78
CA LEU A 97 11.99 -2.80 -6.50
C LEU A 97 10.68 -2.88 -5.71
N ALA A 98 10.17 -4.09 -5.46
CA ALA A 98 8.85 -4.32 -4.90
C ALA A 98 8.84 -4.26 -3.37
N LEU A 99 7.76 -3.72 -2.81
CA LEU A 99 7.38 -3.87 -1.41
C LEU A 99 6.12 -4.74 -1.32
N ASN A 100 6.21 -5.85 -0.60
CA ASN A 100 5.12 -6.81 -0.37
C ASN A 100 4.66 -6.76 1.08
N VAL A 101 3.42 -6.36 1.30
CA VAL A 101 2.76 -6.33 2.61
C VAL A 101 1.79 -7.51 2.68
N GLY A 102 2.14 -8.55 3.43
CA GLY A 102 1.40 -9.79 3.49
C GLY A 102 1.64 -10.65 2.25
N ASN A 103 2.86 -11.19 2.13
CA ASN A 103 3.27 -11.96 0.95
C ASN A 103 2.58 -13.33 0.88
N ASN A 104 2.88 -14.23 1.84
CA ASN A 104 2.11 -15.46 2.08
C ASN A 104 1.52 -15.52 3.49
N GLY A 105 2.04 -14.70 4.41
CA GLY A 105 1.56 -14.58 5.78
C GLY A 105 0.90 -13.22 6.00
N ALA A 106 0.98 -12.75 7.25
CA ALA A 106 0.42 -11.48 7.68
C ALA A 106 1.46 -10.35 7.57
N GLY A 107 1.10 -9.25 6.94
CA GLY A 107 1.93 -8.04 6.88
C GLY A 107 1.16 -6.78 7.25
N VAL A 108 1.77 -5.93 8.08
CA VAL A 108 1.20 -4.65 8.52
C VAL A 108 2.22 -3.53 8.28
N LEU A 109 1.85 -2.56 7.45
CA LEU A 109 2.62 -1.34 7.22
C LEU A 109 1.88 -0.14 7.80
N GLY A 110 2.54 0.63 8.66
CA GLY A 110 2.09 1.95 9.10
C GLY A 110 3.05 3.04 8.63
N VAL A 111 2.55 4.03 7.91
CA VAL A 111 3.29 5.26 7.58
C VAL A 111 2.62 6.41 8.31
N GLY A 112 3.31 6.94 9.31
CA GLY A 112 2.82 8.03 10.16
C GLY A 112 3.32 9.39 9.69
N ALA A 113 2.94 10.45 10.43
CA ALA A 113 3.34 11.82 10.14
C ALA A 113 4.85 11.97 9.88
N GLY A 114 5.19 12.64 8.78
CA GLY A 114 6.57 12.87 8.33
C GLY A 114 7.32 11.64 7.80
N GLY A 115 6.74 10.44 7.87
CA GLY A 115 7.32 9.21 7.36
C GLY A 115 7.15 9.05 5.85
N VAL A 116 8.16 8.49 5.19
CA VAL A 116 8.16 8.25 3.74
C VAL A 116 8.55 6.82 3.43
N VAL A 117 7.72 6.14 2.64
CA VAL A 117 8.03 4.84 2.03
C VAL A 117 8.10 4.99 0.52
N LYS A 118 9.12 4.41 -0.11
CA LYS A 118 9.28 4.36 -1.56
C LYS A 118 9.40 2.94 -2.07
N SER A 119 8.78 2.66 -3.21
CA SER A 119 8.88 1.40 -3.94
C SER A 119 8.70 1.62 -5.44
N THR A 120 9.21 0.70 -6.26
CA THR A 120 8.82 0.64 -7.68
C THR A 120 7.41 0.10 -7.81
N ASP A 121 7.14 -1.05 -7.20
CA ASP A 121 5.80 -1.64 -7.10
C ASP A 121 5.42 -1.90 -5.64
N GLY A 122 4.16 -1.63 -5.30
CA GLY A 122 3.56 -1.96 -4.01
C GLY A 122 2.54 -3.10 -4.16
N TYR A 123 2.61 -4.07 -3.27
CA TYR A 123 1.66 -5.19 -3.19
C TYR A 123 1.14 -5.31 -1.75
N ILE A 124 -0.17 -5.47 -1.61
CA ILE A 124 -0.84 -5.77 -0.34
C ILE A 124 -1.68 -7.03 -0.54
N GLY A 125 -1.43 -8.08 0.24
CA GLY A 125 -2.07 -9.38 0.04
C GLY A 125 -1.60 -10.05 -1.27
N THR A 126 -0.31 -10.39 -1.35
CA THR A 126 0.34 -10.81 -2.59
C THR A 126 -0.16 -12.18 -3.06
N SER A 127 0.02 -13.25 -2.27
CA SER A 127 -0.42 -14.60 -2.62
C SER A 127 -1.84 -14.89 -2.12
N SER A 128 -2.45 -16.00 -2.55
CA SER A 128 -3.80 -16.39 -2.15
C SER A 128 -4.00 -16.57 -0.64
N ALA A 129 -2.93 -16.91 0.10
CA ALA A 129 -2.94 -16.97 1.56
C ALA A 129 -2.45 -15.66 2.22
N GLY A 130 -1.88 -14.74 1.44
CA GLY A 130 -1.33 -13.48 1.92
C GLY A 130 -2.42 -12.54 2.47
N ASN A 131 -2.14 -11.97 3.64
CA ASN A 131 -3.02 -11.01 4.31
C ASN A 131 -2.23 -9.74 4.62
N GLY A 132 -2.49 -8.67 3.86
CA GLY A 132 -1.79 -7.40 3.99
C GLY A 132 -2.69 -6.28 4.49
N THR A 133 -2.15 -5.40 5.32
CA THR A 133 -2.78 -4.13 5.66
C THR A 133 -1.75 -3.01 5.64
N ALA A 134 -2.06 -1.91 4.95
CA ALA A 134 -1.26 -0.69 4.99
C ALA A 134 -2.12 0.49 5.45
N THR A 135 -1.59 1.30 6.37
CA THR A 135 -2.22 2.54 6.84
C THR A 135 -1.25 3.69 6.63
N ILE A 136 -1.70 4.74 5.94
CA ILE A 136 -0.92 5.93 5.63
C ILE A 136 -1.71 7.14 6.13
N GLU A 137 -1.26 7.73 7.22
CA GLU A 137 -1.98 8.80 7.91
C GLU A 137 -1.06 9.75 8.67
N GLY A 138 -1.52 10.98 8.85
CA GLY A 138 -0.77 12.06 9.47
C GLY A 138 -0.06 12.95 8.45
N ALA A 139 0.20 14.19 8.86
CA ALA A 139 0.76 15.21 7.98
C ALA A 139 2.10 14.77 7.36
N GLY A 140 2.17 14.79 6.03
CA GLY A 140 3.37 14.43 5.28
C GLY A 140 3.68 12.93 5.23
N ALA A 141 2.79 12.06 5.73
CA ALA A 141 2.89 10.62 5.53
C ALA A 141 2.75 10.30 4.04
N LEU A 142 3.76 9.62 3.48
CA LEU A 142 3.80 9.34 2.04
C LEU A 142 4.20 7.89 1.77
N TRP A 143 3.41 7.21 0.92
CA TRP A 143 3.88 6.02 0.21
C TRP A 143 3.91 6.28 -1.29
N ASP A 144 5.12 6.39 -1.85
CA ASP A 144 5.36 6.70 -3.25
C ASP A 144 5.74 5.44 -4.04
N ASN A 145 4.82 4.96 -4.88
CA ASN A 145 5.06 3.87 -5.82
C ASN A 145 5.31 4.45 -7.21
N SER A 146 6.51 4.29 -7.75
CA SER A 146 6.85 4.88 -9.05
C SER A 146 6.11 4.20 -10.22
N LEU A 147 5.72 2.93 -10.08
CA LEU A 147 4.93 2.17 -11.05
C LEU A 147 3.58 1.72 -10.48
N GLY A 148 3.43 0.45 -10.10
CA GLY A 148 2.13 -0.15 -9.77
C GLY A 148 1.86 -0.22 -8.28
N LEU A 149 0.58 -0.09 -7.91
CA LEU A 149 0.06 -0.46 -6.60
C LEU A 149 -1.07 -1.48 -6.79
N ARG A 150 -0.94 -2.64 -6.13
CA ARG A 150 -1.91 -3.73 -6.14
C ARG A 150 -2.41 -4.02 -4.73
N VAL A 151 -3.71 -3.88 -4.52
CA VAL A 151 -4.35 -4.13 -3.23
C VAL A 151 -5.25 -5.35 -3.36
N GLY A 152 -4.95 -6.39 -2.59
CA GLY A 152 -5.56 -7.72 -2.73
C GLY A 152 -5.12 -8.39 -4.04
N TYR A 153 -3.80 -8.46 -4.32
CA TYR A 153 -3.31 -8.96 -5.61
C TYR A 153 -3.85 -10.35 -5.93
N SER A 154 -3.58 -11.34 -5.09
CA SER A 154 -4.22 -12.66 -5.14
C SER A 154 -4.83 -13.11 -3.81
N GLY A 155 -4.49 -12.45 -2.70
CA GLY A 155 -5.05 -12.68 -1.37
C GLY A 155 -5.86 -11.49 -0.87
N ASN A 156 -5.84 -11.29 0.45
CA ASN A 156 -6.59 -10.22 1.10
C ASN A 156 -5.68 -9.00 1.32
N GLY A 157 -6.06 -7.86 0.76
CA GLY A 157 -5.34 -6.61 0.95
C GLY A 157 -6.26 -5.47 1.38
N ALA A 158 -5.83 -4.73 2.41
CA ALA A 158 -6.48 -3.51 2.85
C ALA A 158 -5.50 -2.34 2.81
N LEU A 159 -5.93 -1.23 2.20
CA LEU A 159 -5.20 0.04 2.21
C LEU A 159 -6.08 1.13 2.80
N ASN A 160 -5.62 1.76 3.88
CA ASN A 160 -6.27 2.88 4.52
C ASN A 160 -5.41 4.14 4.35
N ILE A 161 -5.96 5.14 3.68
CA ILE A 161 -5.35 6.46 3.54
C ILE A 161 -6.18 7.42 4.40
N GLY A 162 -5.60 7.82 5.52
CA GLY A 162 -6.21 8.68 6.53
C GLY A 162 -5.87 10.16 6.33
N ALA A 163 -6.34 11.00 7.25
CA ALA A 163 -6.12 12.44 7.21
C ALA A 163 -4.64 12.81 7.06
N GLY A 164 -4.33 13.69 6.10
CA GLY A 164 -2.98 14.14 5.76
C GLY A 164 -2.07 13.10 5.07
N GLY A 165 -2.53 11.85 4.91
CA GLY A 165 -1.80 10.79 4.25
C GLY A 165 -1.89 10.87 2.73
N THR A 166 -0.80 10.52 2.04
CA THR A 166 -0.75 10.48 0.57
C THR A 166 -0.18 9.16 0.07
N VAL A 167 -0.84 8.56 -0.92
CA VAL A 167 -0.31 7.44 -1.69
C VAL A 167 -0.22 7.83 -3.15
N LYS A 168 0.90 7.52 -3.80
CA LYS A 168 1.12 7.73 -5.24
C LYS A 168 1.31 6.42 -5.97
N SER A 169 0.76 6.34 -7.19
CA SER A 169 1.06 5.26 -8.13
C SER A 169 0.84 5.70 -9.59
N THR A 170 1.50 5.03 -10.53
CA THR A 170 1.16 5.16 -11.96
C THR A 170 -0.03 4.28 -12.31
N PHE A 171 -0.03 3.02 -11.86
CA PHE A 171 -1.12 2.08 -12.08
C PHE A 171 -1.71 1.61 -10.74
N GLY A 172 -3.04 1.55 -10.63
CA GLY A 172 -3.75 1.09 -9.45
C GLY A 172 -4.64 -0.10 -9.80
N ASN A 173 -4.49 -1.22 -9.08
CA ASN A 173 -5.34 -2.39 -9.25
C ASN A 173 -5.84 -2.85 -7.88
N ILE A 174 -7.15 -3.00 -7.75
CA ILE A 174 -7.79 -3.58 -6.58
C ILE A 174 -8.36 -4.93 -7.00
N ALA A 175 -7.96 -6.00 -6.31
CA ALA A 175 -8.34 -7.38 -6.59
C ALA A 175 -7.96 -7.85 -8.00
N GLN A 176 -6.65 -7.97 -8.26
CA GLN A 176 -6.15 -8.28 -9.60
C GLN A 176 -6.48 -9.71 -10.06
N ALA A 177 -6.21 -10.71 -9.22
CA ALA A 177 -6.50 -12.11 -9.54
C ALA A 177 -7.93 -12.50 -9.10
N ILE A 178 -8.42 -13.63 -9.61
CA ILE A 178 -9.77 -14.16 -9.33
C ILE A 178 -10.00 -14.39 -7.82
N THR A 179 -8.97 -14.84 -7.09
CA THR A 179 -9.02 -15.03 -5.64
C THR A 179 -8.75 -13.76 -4.85
N GLY A 180 -8.34 -12.68 -5.52
CA GLY A 180 -7.98 -11.42 -4.90
C GLY A 180 -9.18 -10.75 -4.24
N ASN A 181 -8.97 -10.28 -3.03
CA ASN A 181 -9.92 -9.44 -2.30
C ASN A 181 -9.19 -8.18 -1.83
N GLY A 182 -9.54 -7.05 -2.43
CA GLY A 182 -8.90 -5.78 -2.17
C GLY A 182 -9.89 -4.75 -1.67
N THR A 183 -9.54 -4.02 -0.61
CA THR A 183 -10.29 -2.85 -0.16
C THR A 183 -9.36 -1.67 0.01
N VAL A 184 -9.72 -0.54 -0.60
CA VAL A 184 -9.04 0.74 -0.39
C VAL A 184 -10.03 1.74 0.20
N THR A 185 -9.63 2.38 1.30
CA THR A 185 -10.39 3.47 1.93
C THR A 185 -9.55 4.74 1.91
N VAL A 186 -10.13 5.83 1.41
CA VAL A 186 -9.51 7.16 1.39
C VAL A 186 -10.45 8.14 2.07
N ALA A 187 -10.14 8.53 3.30
CA ALA A 187 -11.02 9.34 4.13
C ALA A 187 -10.27 10.21 5.13
N GLY A 188 -10.85 11.35 5.48
CA GLY A 188 -10.26 12.36 6.34
C GLY A 188 -9.61 13.49 5.54
N THR A 189 -9.54 14.68 6.14
CA THR A 189 -9.04 15.89 5.48
C THR A 189 -7.64 15.69 4.92
N GLY A 190 -7.49 15.92 3.61
CA GLY A 190 -6.20 15.82 2.92
C GLY A 190 -5.72 14.38 2.68
N ALA A 191 -6.56 13.37 2.94
CA ALA A 191 -6.29 12.00 2.51
C ALA A 191 -6.32 11.93 0.98
N LEU A 192 -5.23 11.48 0.36
CA LEU A 192 -5.08 11.50 -1.09
C LEU A 192 -4.52 10.19 -1.64
N TRP A 193 -5.25 9.58 -2.57
CA TRP A 193 -4.65 8.64 -3.52
C TRP A 193 -4.48 9.31 -4.88
N GLN A 194 -3.23 9.64 -5.21
CA GLN A 194 -2.86 10.17 -6.52
C GLN A 194 -2.39 9.04 -7.43
N ASN A 195 -3.33 8.46 -8.18
CA ASN A 195 -2.99 7.59 -9.30
C ASN A 195 -2.83 8.45 -10.58
N SER A 196 -1.74 8.28 -11.33
CA SER A 196 -1.47 9.17 -12.49
C SER A 196 -1.99 8.64 -13.83
N ASN A 197 -2.53 7.41 -13.86
CA ASN A 197 -2.98 6.77 -15.09
C ASN A 197 -4.23 5.91 -14.87
N ILE A 198 -4.11 4.58 -14.95
CA ILE A 198 -5.25 3.66 -14.89
C ILE A 198 -5.46 3.19 -13.44
N LEU A 199 -6.69 3.31 -12.98
CA LEU A 199 -7.19 2.74 -11.73
C LEU A 199 -8.32 1.74 -12.04
N ILE A 200 -8.14 0.48 -11.63
CA ILE A 200 -9.13 -0.58 -11.80
C ILE A 200 -9.58 -1.09 -10.43
N VAL A 201 -10.89 -1.11 -10.20
CA VAL A 201 -11.55 -1.64 -9.01
C VAL A 201 -12.25 -2.95 -9.36
N GLY A 202 -11.78 -4.07 -8.81
CA GLY A 202 -12.27 -5.39 -9.17
C GLY A 202 -11.83 -5.80 -10.57
N VAL A 203 -10.54 -6.11 -10.73
CA VAL A 203 -9.98 -6.52 -12.04
C VAL A 203 -10.57 -7.86 -12.46
N SER A 204 -10.21 -8.92 -11.74
CA SER A 204 -10.77 -10.27 -11.91
C SER A 204 -11.34 -10.85 -10.61
N GLY A 205 -10.99 -10.26 -9.45
CA GLY A 205 -11.50 -10.63 -8.13
C GLY A 205 -12.50 -9.60 -7.59
N THR A 206 -12.67 -9.58 -6.26
CA THR A 206 -13.60 -8.66 -5.58
C THR A 206 -12.86 -7.45 -5.03
N GLY A 207 -13.08 -6.28 -5.64
CA GLY A 207 -12.41 -5.03 -5.26
C GLY A 207 -13.39 -3.97 -4.78
N ALA A 208 -13.01 -3.25 -3.72
CA ALA A 208 -13.76 -2.11 -3.20
C ALA A 208 -12.88 -0.86 -3.11
N LEU A 209 -13.40 0.27 -3.57
CA LEU A 209 -12.84 1.61 -3.36
C LEU A 209 -13.86 2.47 -2.63
N ASN A 210 -13.52 2.91 -1.41
CA ASN A 210 -14.36 3.76 -0.58
C ASN A 210 -13.68 5.13 -0.41
N VAL A 211 -14.27 6.16 -0.99
CA VAL A 211 -13.86 7.56 -0.80
C VAL A 211 -14.82 8.20 0.18
N GLY A 212 -14.33 8.45 1.39
CA GLY A 212 -15.09 9.05 2.48
C GLY A 212 -14.90 10.56 2.58
N ALA A 213 -15.59 11.17 3.54
CA ALA A 213 -15.53 12.62 3.81
C ALA A 213 -14.08 13.15 3.85
N GLY A 214 -13.82 14.23 3.11
CA GLY A 214 -12.52 14.88 2.98
C GLY A 214 -11.43 14.11 2.21
N GLY A 215 -11.72 12.89 1.74
CA GLY A 215 -10.81 12.07 0.96
C GLY A 215 -10.87 12.39 -0.53
N THR A 216 -9.74 12.21 -1.22
CA THR A 216 -9.63 12.45 -2.67
C THR A 216 -8.90 11.31 -3.37
N VAL A 217 -9.46 10.85 -4.48
CA VAL A 217 -8.82 9.91 -5.42
C VAL A 217 -8.77 10.57 -6.79
N THR A 218 -7.60 10.57 -7.42
CA THR A 218 -7.43 11.06 -8.80
C THR A 218 -6.84 9.97 -9.69
N ASN A 219 -7.29 9.88 -10.93
CA ASN A 219 -6.71 9.04 -11.99
C ASN A 219 -7.09 9.57 -13.38
N LYS A 220 -6.48 9.03 -14.45
CA LYS A 220 -6.89 9.35 -15.83
C LYS A 220 -8.09 8.51 -16.26
N TYR A 221 -7.95 7.19 -16.14
CA TYR A 221 -8.93 6.20 -16.57
C TYR A 221 -9.37 5.37 -15.38
N GLY A 222 -10.67 5.34 -15.10
CA GLY A 222 -11.26 4.54 -14.03
C GLY A 222 -12.06 3.38 -14.60
N TYR A 223 -11.92 2.20 -14.02
CA TYR A 223 -12.71 1.02 -14.37
C TYR A 223 -13.22 0.33 -13.11
N ILE A 224 -14.50 -0.05 -13.10
CA ILE A 224 -15.12 -0.82 -12.02
C ILE A 224 -15.72 -2.10 -12.61
N GLY A 225 -15.25 -3.27 -12.15
CA GLY A 225 -15.66 -4.57 -12.70
C GLY A 225 -15.14 -4.78 -14.12
N ASN A 226 -13.82 -4.93 -14.27
CA ASN A 226 -13.14 -4.85 -15.57
C ASN A 226 -13.14 -6.15 -16.39
N SER A 227 -12.82 -7.30 -15.79
CA SER A 227 -12.87 -8.60 -16.49
C SER A 227 -14.22 -9.30 -16.30
N SER A 228 -14.50 -10.34 -17.09
CA SER A 228 -15.76 -11.13 -16.98
C SER A 228 -16.04 -11.71 -15.59
N THR A 229 -15.01 -11.97 -14.78
CA THR A 229 -15.14 -12.41 -13.38
C THR A 229 -14.99 -11.28 -12.37
N GLY A 230 -14.60 -10.07 -12.81
CA GLY A 230 -14.32 -8.94 -11.95
C GLY A 230 -15.59 -8.45 -11.26
N ASN A 231 -15.51 -8.25 -9.95
CA ASN A 231 -16.56 -7.65 -9.14
C ASN A 231 -16.02 -6.39 -8.45
N GLY A 232 -16.34 -5.23 -8.99
CA GLY A 232 -15.88 -3.94 -8.49
C GLY A 232 -17.00 -3.15 -7.81
N ALA A 233 -16.69 -2.53 -6.68
CA ALA A 233 -17.56 -1.58 -6.01
C ALA A 233 -16.83 -0.27 -5.71
N GLY A 234 -17.36 0.85 -6.19
CA GLY A 234 -16.92 2.20 -5.82
C GLY A 234 -17.98 2.89 -4.97
N THR A 235 -17.58 3.49 -3.85
CA THR A 235 -18.45 4.35 -3.02
C THR A 235 -17.78 5.71 -2.84
N VAL A 236 -18.51 6.79 -3.11
CA VAL A 236 -18.07 8.16 -2.81
C VAL A 236 -19.13 8.81 -1.94
N SER A 237 -18.83 9.02 -0.66
CA SER A 237 -19.79 9.53 0.32
C SER A 237 -19.16 10.46 1.35
N GLY A 238 -19.88 11.51 1.70
CA GLY A 238 -19.50 12.49 2.71
C GLY A 238 -18.98 13.79 2.11
N ALA A 239 -19.09 14.85 2.91
CA ALA A 239 -18.65 16.18 2.51
C ALA A 239 -17.17 16.20 2.07
N GLY A 240 -16.93 16.73 0.87
CA GLY A 240 -15.59 16.84 0.29
C GLY A 240 -14.97 15.51 -0.18
N ALA A 241 -15.72 14.40 -0.17
CA ALA A 241 -15.30 13.16 -0.81
C ALA A 241 -15.28 13.37 -2.34
N LEU A 242 -14.13 13.13 -2.98
CA LEU A 242 -13.95 13.36 -4.41
C LEU A 242 -13.25 12.17 -5.09
N TRP A 243 -13.85 11.67 -6.16
CA TRP A 243 -13.16 10.82 -7.12
C TRP A 243 -13.11 11.48 -8.50
N GLU A 244 -11.93 11.90 -8.92
CA GLU A 244 -11.69 12.60 -10.18
C GLU A 244 -11.01 11.67 -11.22
N ASN A 245 -11.65 11.55 -12.38
CA ASN A 245 -11.17 10.82 -13.55
C ASN A 245 -10.93 11.83 -14.68
N SER A 246 -9.68 12.15 -14.98
CA SER A 246 -9.38 13.24 -15.93
C SER A 246 -9.71 12.91 -17.39
N VAL A 247 -10.03 11.65 -17.70
CA VAL A 247 -10.45 11.21 -19.04
C VAL A 247 -11.81 10.53 -18.99
N GLU A 248 -11.92 9.34 -18.42
CA GLU A 248 -13.15 8.57 -18.41
C GLU A 248 -13.26 7.63 -17.20
N LEU A 249 -14.49 7.26 -16.89
CA LEU A 249 -14.85 6.29 -15.87
C LEU A 249 -15.84 5.28 -16.47
N HIS A 250 -15.51 4.00 -16.40
CA HIS A 250 -16.34 2.88 -16.84
C HIS A 250 -16.83 2.06 -15.65
N VAL A 251 -18.12 1.71 -15.65
CA VAL A 251 -18.74 0.88 -14.61
C VAL A 251 -19.40 -0.32 -15.27
N GLY A 252 -18.96 -1.53 -14.89
CA GLY A 252 -19.37 -2.77 -15.54
C GLY A 252 -18.75 -2.95 -16.92
N ASP A 253 -17.45 -2.68 -17.05
CA ASP A 253 -16.71 -2.70 -18.33
C ASP A 253 -16.67 -4.11 -18.97
N GLY A 254 -16.41 -5.13 -18.16
CA GLY A 254 -16.51 -6.53 -18.59
C GLY A 254 -17.17 -7.46 -17.57
N GLY A 255 -17.20 -7.07 -16.30
CA GLY A 255 -17.78 -7.83 -15.19
C GLY A 255 -18.88 -7.05 -14.46
N THR A 256 -19.03 -7.33 -13.17
CA THR A 256 -19.99 -6.61 -12.33
C THR A 256 -19.33 -5.37 -11.75
N GLY A 257 -19.83 -4.18 -12.14
CA GLY A 257 -19.44 -2.91 -11.54
C GLY A 257 -20.61 -2.27 -10.82
N ALA A 258 -20.38 -1.82 -9.59
CA ALA A 258 -21.33 -1.02 -8.82
C ALA A 258 -20.68 0.31 -8.42
N LEU A 259 -21.40 1.41 -8.57
CA LEU A 259 -20.96 2.74 -8.17
C LEU A 259 -22.06 3.43 -7.37
N ALA A 260 -21.74 3.82 -6.14
CA ALA A 260 -22.63 4.54 -5.25
C ALA A 260 -22.07 5.93 -4.93
N ILE A 261 -22.92 6.94 -4.99
CA ILE A 261 -22.62 8.31 -4.60
C ILE A 261 -23.68 8.75 -3.59
N ALA A 262 -23.27 9.23 -2.43
CA ALA A 262 -24.17 9.63 -1.35
C ALA A 262 -23.60 10.82 -0.56
N ASP A 263 -24.42 11.43 0.30
CA ASP A 263 -24.00 12.38 1.35
C ASP A 263 -23.00 13.47 0.87
N ASP A 264 -23.32 14.17 -0.23
CA ASP A 264 -22.48 15.21 -0.86
C ASP A 264 -21.14 14.75 -1.47
N GLY A 265 -20.97 13.44 -1.65
CA GLY A 265 -19.86 12.88 -2.42
C GLY A 265 -19.90 13.31 -3.89
N THR A 266 -18.73 13.54 -4.47
CA THR A 266 -18.60 14.01 -5.87
C THR A 266 -17.76 13.06 -6.70
N ILE A 267 -18.26 12.73 -7.89
CA ILE A 267 -17.46 12.11 -8.96
C ILE A 267 -17.34 13.10 -10.10
N ALA A 268 -16.10 13.36 -10.51
CA ALA A 268 -15.79 14.19 -11.67
C ALA A 268 -15.18 13.32 -12.76
N SER A 269 -15.71 13.41 -13.97
CA SER A 269 -15.11 12.82 -15.18
C SER A 269 -15.13 13.84 -16.31
N ALA A 270 -14.05 13.93 -17.10
CA ALA A 270 -14.10 14.78 -18.30
C ALA A 270 -15.24 14.34 -19.24
N PRO A 271 -15.98 15.27 -19.85
CA PRO A 271 -17.02 14.90 -20.81
C PRO A 271 -16.37 14.17 -21.98
N ALA A 272 -16.83 12.95 -22.28
CA ALA A 272 -16.42 12.22 -23.47
C ALA A 272 -16.64 13.13 -24.69
N ALA A 273 -15.57 13.47 -25.41
CA ALA A 273 -15.68 14.20 -26.67
C ALA A 273 -16.36 13.28 -27.69
N ARG A 274 -17.69 13.30 -27.72
CA ARG A 274 -18.47 12.67 -28.80
C ARG A 274 -18.25 13.47 -30.07
N ALA A 275 -17.39 12.98 -30.95
CA ALA A 275 -17.46 13.34 -32.36
C ALA A 275 -18.73 12.70 -32.94
N LEU A 276 -19.79 13.49 -33.06
CA LEU A 276 -20.88 13.20 -33.99
C LEU A 276 -20.31 13.31 -35.42
N SER A 277 -20.35 12.23 -36.19
CA SER A 277 -20.37 12.33 -37.65
C SER A 277 -21.25 11.25 -38.26
N ARG A 278 -22.42 11.73 -38.71
CA ARG A 278 -23.39 11.25 -39.71
C ARG A 278 -23.30 9.82 -40.22
#